data_AF-A0A2H8U1I5-F1
#
_entry.id   AF-A0A2H8U1I5-F1
#
_cell.length_a   1.000
_cell.length_b   1.000
_cell.length_c   1.000
_cell.angle_alpha   90.00
_cell.angle_beta   90.00
_cell.angle_gamma   90.00
#
_symmetry.space_group_name_H-M   'P 1'
#
loop_
_entity.id
_entity.type
_entity.pdbx_description
1 polymer ?
#
loop_
_entity_poly.entity_id
_entity_poly.type
_entity_poly.pdbx_seq_one_letter_code
_entity_poly.pdbx_strand_id
1 'polypeptide(L)'
;MSLTMIKAPWKDYYLVKELLVALIVVLLTIVLFVLWKKSRKTNRDVLITGLCDSGKTALFSHLLYNKPIQSFTSQVENTGEFKSKKNLLRIVDIPGHERVFTKYWDAYKMNCKGVMFVVDSETVQTDICDVAELLYRILTDATIQSNKSKILILCNKQDKMMAKGSEVIKTLLEKELYVFRNCYIHC
;
A
#
# COMPACT_ATOMS: atom_id res chain seq x y z
N MET A 1 18.77 10.52 76.47
CA MET A 1 20.02 10.62 75.67
C MET A 1 19.63 10.42 74.21
N SER A 2 19.11 11.47 73.56
CA SER A 2 18.64 11.40 72.17
C SER A 2 19.58 12.24 71.32
N LEU A 3 20.43 11.60 70.52
CA LEU A 3 21.28 12.26 69.54
C LEU A 3 20.38 12.72 68.38
N THR A 4 20.02 13.99 68.37
CA THR A 4 19.38 14.64 67.22
C THR A 4 20.40 14.69 66.08
N MET A 5 20.25 13.74 65.14
CA MET A 5 20.99 13.70 63.89
C MET A 5 20.72 14.98 63.08
N ILE A 6 21.70 15.88 63.05
CA ILE A 6 21.68 17.06 62.17
C ILE A 6 21.84 16.56 60.74
N LYS A 7 20.72 16.43 60.03
CA LYS A 7 20.70 16.02 58.63
C LYS A 7 21.41 17.10 57.82
N ALA A 8 22.54 16.76 57.19
CA ALA A 8 23.35 17.72 56.45
C ALA A 8 22.54 18.31 55.26
N PRO A 9 22.30 19.64 55.21
CA PRO A 9 21.38 20.26 54.25
C PRO A 9 21.83 20.08 52.79
N TRP A 10 23.12 19.89 52.56
CA TRP A 10 23.71 19.63 51.25
C TRP A 10 23.20 18.31 50.65
N LYS A 11 22.95 17.29 51.49
CA LYS A 11 22.52 15.96 51.03
C LYS A 11 21.10 15.99 50.46
N ASP A 12 20.22 16.78 51.06
CA ASP A 12 18.86 16.99 50.55
C ASP A 12 18.89 17.78 49.21
N TYR A 13 19.83 18.72 49.03
CA TYR A 13 20.02 19.44 47.77
C TYR A 13 20.51 18.55 46.62
N TYR A 14 21.47 17.65 46.86
CA TYR A 14 21.93 16.69 45.86
C TYR A 14 20.81 15.71 45.46
N LEU A 15 20.04 15.22 46.44
CA LEU A 15 18.89 14.33 46.17
C LEU A 15 17.81 15.03 45.32
N VAL A 16 17.48 16.28 45.62
CA VAL A 16 16.50 17.06 44.82
C VAL A 16 17.02 17.30 43.40
N LYS A 17 18.32 17.57 43.23
CA LYS A 17 18.93 17.72 41.90
C LYS A 17 18.85 16.44 41.07
N GLU A 18 19.21 15.29 41.65
CA GLU A 18 19.14 14.00 40.96
C GLU A 18 17.71 13.65 40.55
N LEU A 19 16.72 13.94 41.43
CA LEU A 19 15.31 13.74 41.13
C LEU A 19 14.83 14.65 39.99
N LEU A 20 15.24 15.93 39.96
CA LEU A 20 14.89 16.85 38.88
C LEU A 20 15.49 16.41 37.54
N VAL A 21 16.76 16.00 37.53
CA VAL A 21 17.42 15.49 36.31
C VAL A 21 16.71 14.23 35.81
N ALA A 22 16.40 13.28 36.70
CA ALA A 22 15.68 12.06 36.33
C ALA A 22 14.30 12.38 35.74
N LEU A 23 13.56 13.33 36.32
CA LEU A 23 12.24 13.73 35.85
C LEU A 23 12.32 14.38 34.47
N ILE A 24 13.33 15.23 34.22
CA ILE A 24 13.57 15.85 32.90
C ILE A 24 13.91 14.78 31.85
N VAL A 25 14.77 13.80 32.17
CA VAL A 25 15.15 12.72 31.25
C VAL A 25 13.93 11.85 30.91
N VAL A 26 13.09 11.52 31.89
CA VAL A 26 11.84 10.79 31.65
C VAL A 26 10.88 11.60 30.77
N LEU A 27 10.75 12.90 31.01
CA LEU A 27 9.86 13.75 30.22
C LEU A 27 10.36 13.90 28.78
N LEU A 28 11.67 14.11 28.58
CA LEU A 28 12.29 14.16 27.25
C LEU A 28 12.15 12.85 26.49
N THR A 29 12.36 11.70 27.14
CA THR A 29 12.20 10.39 26.50
C THR A 29 10.74 10.12 26.10
N ILE A 30 9.76 10.50 26.93
CA ILE A 30 8.33 10.42 26.58
C ILE A 30 8.02 11.32 25.38
N VAL A 31 8.48 12.57 25.39
CA VAL A 31 8.25 13.51 24.28
C VAL A 31 8.87 12.98 22.99
N LEU A 32 10.13 12.53 23.02
CA LEU A 32 10.79 11.92 21.87
C LEU A 32 10.03 10.69 21.37
N PHE A 33 9.58 9.81 22.27
CA PHE A 33 8.82 8.61 21.91
C PHE A 33 7.47 8.95 21.25
N VAL A 34 6.74 9.96 21.76
CA VAL A 34 5.47 10.42 21.19
C VAL A 34 5.68 11.04 19.81
N LEU A 35 6.71 11.89 19.66
CA LEU A 35 7.07 12.49 18.36
C LEU A 35 7.46 11.41 17.34
N TRP A 36 8.21 10.40 17.76
CA TRP A 36 8.61 9.29 16.90
C TRP A 36 7.43 8.42 16.48
N LYS A 37 6.46 8.19 17.38
CA LYS A 37 5.25 7.42 17.08
C LYS A 37 4.29 8.17 16.15
N LYS A 38 4.14 9.49 16.32
CA LYS A 38 3.28 10.34 15.48
C LYS A 38 3.79 10.46 14.04
N SER A 39 5.11 10.34 13.83
CA SER A 39 5.75 10.39 12.51
C SER A 39 5.58 9.11 11.67
N ARG A 40 5.01 8.03 12.23
CA ARG A 40 4.67 6.85 11.44
C ARG A 40 3.46 7.16 10.55
N LYS A 41 3.72 7.69 9.35
CA LYS A 41 2.75 7.76 8.26
C LYS A 41 2.20 6.36 8.06
N THR A 42 0.91 6.17 8.33
CA THR A 42 0.25 4.90 8.04
C THR A 42 -0.05 4.88 6.56
N ASN A 43 0.55 3.95 5.82
CA ASN A 43 0.13 3.67 4.44
C ASN A 43 -1.34 3.26 4.46
N ARG A 44 -2.19 3.99 3.73
CA ARG A 44 -3.65 3.77 3.67
C ARG A 44 -4.14 3.54 2.25
N ASP A 45 -3.29 3.74 1.25
CA ASP A 45 -3.72 3.71 -0.13
C ASP A 45 -3.79 2.28 -0.64
N VAL A 46 -4.88 1.95 -1.31
CA VAL A 46 -5.03 0.73 -2.08
C VAL A 46 -5.18 1.12 -3.55
N LEU A 47 -4.18 0.76 -4.35
CA LEU A 47 -4.11 1.15 -5.75
C LEU A 47 -4.80 0.09 -6.60
N ILE A 48 -5.77 0.50 -7.42
CA ILE A 48 -6.38 -0.35 -8.45
C ILE A 48 -5.63 -0.10 -9.76
N THR A 49 -5.08 -1.16 -10.34
CA THR A 49 -4.24 -1.11 -11.55
C THR A 49 -4.47 -2.35 -12.40
N GLY A 50 -4.00 -2.33 -13.66
CA GLY A 50 -4.27 -3.34 -14.68
C GLY A 50 -4.44 -2.71 -16.05
N LEU A 51 -4.48 -3.54 -17.11
CA LEU A 51 -4.61 -3.08 -18.49
C LEU A 51 -5.89 -2.27 -18.74
N CYS A 52 -5.91 -1.49 -19.82
CA CYS A 52 -7.12 -0.82 -20.28
C CYS A 52 -8.27 -1.82 -20.46
N ASP A 53 -9.49 -1.36 -20.23
CA ASP A 53 -10.71 -2.17 -20.30
C ASP A 53 -10.84 -3.37 -19.32
N SER A 54 -9.87 -3.60 -18.41
CA SER A 54 -9.98 -4.67 -17.41
C SER A 54 -11.08 -4.47 -16.36
N GLY A 55 -11.76 -3.31 -16.35
CA GLY A 55 -12.87 -2.99 -15.46
C GLY A 55 -12.48 -2.34 -14.13
N LYS A 56 -11.30 -1.74 -14.03
CA LYS A 56 -10.81 -1.01 -12.84
C LYS A 56 -11.79 0.04 -12.31
N THR A 57 -12.29 0.91 -13.17
CA THR A 57 -13.19 2.01 -12.77
C THR A 57 -14.58 1.53 -12.38
N ALA A 58 -15.06 0.45 -13.01
CA ALA A 58 -16.30 -0.22 -12.61
C ALA A 58 -16.14 -0.85 -11.21
N LEU A 59 -15.01 -1.51 -10.95
CA LEU A 59 -14.67 -2.05 -9.64
C LEU A 59 -14.55 -0.95 -8.57
N PHE A 60 -13.86 0.16 -8.88
CA PHE A 60 -13.75 1.33 -8.02
C PHE A 60 -15.13 1.87 -7.63
N SER A 61 -16.00 2.08 -8.62
CA SER A 61 -17.36 2.60 -8.42
C SER A 61 -18.22 1.65 -7.58
N HIS A 62 -18.10 0.34 -7.83
CA HIS A 62 -18.79 -0.68 -7.06
C HIS A 62 -18.35 -0.69 -5.58
N LEU A 63 -17.04 -0.58 -5.31
CA LEU A 63 -16.50 -0.57 -3.96
C LEU A 63 -16.92 0.63 -3.13
N LEU A 64 -17.04 1.82 -3.75
CA LEU A 64 -17.34 3.06 -3.04
C LEU A 64 -18.83 3.37 -2.95
N TYR A 65 -19.57 3.13 -4.02
CA TYR A 65 -20.97 3.58 -4.14
C TYR A 65 -21.97 2.43 -4.13
N ASN A 66 -21.49 1.18 -4.10
CA ASN A 66 -22.32 -0.03 -4.17
C ASN A 66 -23.26 -0.04 -5.39
N LYS A 67 -22.86 0.63 -6.49
CA LYS A 67 -23.61 0.73 -7.74
C LYS A 67 -22.63 0.61 -8.92
N PRO A 68 -22.94 -0.19 -9.96
CA PRO A 68 -22.19 -0.17 -11.21
C PRO A 68 -22.54 1.12 -11.96
N ILE A 69 -21.64 2.10 -11.95
CA ILE A 69 -21.77 3.30 -12.79
C ILE A 69 -21.08 2.99 -14.12
N GLN A 70 -21.77 3.24 -15.23
CA GLN A 70 -21.23 3.04 -16.58
C GLN A 70 -20.10 4.08 -16.80
N SER A 71 -18.84 3.65 -16.71
CA SER A 71 -17.68 4.54 -16.79
C SER A 71 -16.98 4.43 -18.14
N PHE A 72 -16.71 5.57 -18.78
CA PHE A 72 -15.81 5.71 -19.93
C PHE A 72 -14.33 5.74 -19.47
N THR A 73 -13.38 5.61 -20.39
CA THR A 73 -11.93 5.54 -20.11
C THR A 73 -11.44 6.73 -19.26
N SER A 74 -10.93 6.44 -18.06
CA SER A 74 -10.45 7.46 -17.10
C SER A 74 -9.21 8.21 -17.63
N GLN A 75 -9.37 9.50 -17.93
CA GLN A 75 -8.27 10.42 -18.29
C GLN A 75 -7.54 10.99 -17.05
N VAL A 76 -8.16 10.89 -15.86
CA VAL A 76 -7.68 11.39 -14.56
C VAL A 76 -7.87 10.28 -13.51
N GLU A 77 -7.05 10.27 -12.46
CA GLU A 77 -7.19 9.33 -11.35
C GLU A 77 -8.46 9.58 -10.54
N ASN A 78 -9.15 8.52 -10.13
CA ASN A 78 -10.26 8.63 -9.18
C ASN A 78 -9.77 8.24 -7.78
N THR A 79 -10.11 9.04 -6.77
CA THR A 79 -9.79 8.73 -5.37
C THR A 79 -11.05 8.72 -4.53
N GLY A 80 -11.12 7.81 -3.56
CA GLY A 80 -12.25 7.76 -2.65
C GLY A 80 -11.94 7.03 -1.34
N GLU A 81 -12.63 7.42 -0.28
CA GLU A 81 -12.46 6.82 1.04
C GLU A 81 -13.32 5.56 1.18
N PHE A 82 -12.68 4.45 1.52
CA PHE A 82 -13.33 3.18 1.80
C PHE A 82 -13.20 2.83 3.28
N LYS A 83 -14.35 2.83 3.97
CA LYS A 83 -14.41 2.46 5.39
C LYS A 83 -14.57 0.95 5.53
N SER A 84 -13.45 0.26 5.74
CA SER A 84 -13.48 -1.15 6.13
C SER A 84 -13.86 -1.29 7.61
N LYS A 85 -14.35 -2.48 8.01
CA LYS A 85 -14.77 -2.78 9.40
C LYS A 85 -13.70 -2.44 10.45
N LYS A 86 -12.41 -2.48 10.08
CA LYS A 86 -11.28 -2.26 10.99
C LYS A 86 -10.46 -1.01 10.68
N ASN A 87 -10.54 -0.46 9.47
CA ASN A 87 -9.63 0.59 9.01
C ASN A 87 -10.30 1.51 7.98
N LEU A 88 -9.91 2.79 7.99
CA LEU A 88 -10.18 3.71 6.88
C LEU A 88 -9.06 3.55 5.83
N LEU A 89 -9.44 3.17 4.62
CA LEU A 89 -8.56 3.01 3.47
C LEU A 89 -8.90 4.08 2.42
N ARG A 90 -7.93 4.43 1.59
CA ARG A 90 -8.16 5.27 0.41
C ARG A 90 -7.96 4.43 -0.83
N ILE A 91 -9.00 4.30 -1.64
CA ILE A 91 -8.93 3.57 -2.90
C ILE A 91 -8.54 4.58 -3.99
N VAL A 92 -7.58 4.21 -4.84
CA VAL A 92 -7.08 5.03 -5.93
C VAL A 92 -7.18 4.22 -7.23
N ASP A 93 -7.98 4.68 -8.19
CA ASP A 93 -8.06 4.11 -9.54
C ASP A 93 -6.95 4.71 -10.41
N ILE A 94 -5.97 3.88 -10.79
CA ILE A 94 -4.86 4.29 -11.63
C ILE A 94 -5.24 4.06 -13.11
N PRO A 95 -5.17 5.08 -13.97
CA PRO A 95 -5.39 4.93 -15.40
C PRO A 95 -4.48 3.86 -16.01
N GLY A 96 -5.08 2.93 -16.77
CA GLY A 96 -4.36 1.78 -17.35
C GLY A 96 -3.60 2.09 -18.65
N HIS A 97 -3.70 3.30 -19.19
CA HIS A 97 -3.01 3.66 -20.43
C HIS A 97 -1.54 4.01 -20.13
N GLU A 98 -0.62 3.38 -20.83
CA GLU A 98 0.81 3.38 -20.48
C GLU A 98 1.43 4.77 -20.34
N ARG A 99 1.08 5.70 -21.24
CA ARG A 99 1.55 7.10 -21.22
C ARG A 99 1.26 7.84 -19.90
N VAL A 100 0.15 7.52 -19.23
CA VAL A 100 -0.27 8.18 -17.99
C VAL A 100 -0.04 7.32 -16.75
N PHE A 101 0.10 6.00 -16.92
CA PHE A 101 0.32 5.06 -15.82
C PHE A 101 1.52 5.45 -14.95
N THR A 102 2.69 5.70 -15.54
CA THR A 102 3.92 6.04 -14.80
C THR A 102 3.74 7.26 -13.90
N LYS A 103 3.12 8.32 -14.44
CA LYS A 103 2.90 9.58 -13.71
C LYS A 103 2.07 9.35 -12.44
N TYR A 104 0.94 8.65 -12.56
CA TYR A 104 0.05 8.41 -11.42
C TYR A 104 0.60 7.33 -10.49
N TRP A 105 1.24 6.30 -11.03
CA TRP A 105 1.91 5.28 -10.24
C TRP A 105 2.95 5.89 -9.30
N ASP A 106 3.84 6.75 -9.81
CA ASP A 106 4.88 7.39 -9.02
C ASP A 106 4.31 8.38 -7.98
N ALA A 107 3.16 9.00 -8.27
CA ALA A 107 2.49 9.90 -7.34
C ALA A 107 1.91 9.17 -6.10
N TYR A 108 1.43 7.93 -6.26
CA TYR A 108 0.70 7.22 -5.20
C TYR A 108 1.46 6.04 -4.57
N LYS A 109 2.50 5.49 -5.22
CA LYS A 109 3.21 4.29 -4.74
C LYS A 109 3.87 4.44 -3.36
N MET A 110 4.31 5.65 -2.99
CA MET A 110 4.96 5.89 -1.70
C MET A 110 4.06 5.60 -0.49
N ASN A 111 2.75 5.84 -0.60
CA ASN A 111 1.78 5.63 0.49
C ASN A 111 0.96 4.34 0.32
N CYS A 112 1.34 3.49 -0.65
CA CYS A 112 0.67 2.26 -0.97
C CYS A 112 0.76 1.26 0.19
N LYS A 113 -0.41 0.76 0.61
CA LYS A 113 -0.59 -0.36 1.54
C LYS A 113 -0.81 -1.67 0.80
N GLY A 114 -1.44 -1.59 -0.38
CA GLY A 114 -1.69 -2.74 -1.21
C GLY A 114 -2.13 -2.37 -2.62
N VAL A 115 -2.05 -3.34 -3.51
CA VAL A 115 -2.37 -3.20 -4.93
C VAL A 115 -3.43 -4.23 -5.29
N MET A 116 -4.50 -3.78 -5.93
CA MET A 116 -5.52 -4.61 -6.56
C MET A 116 -5.24 -4.62 -8.06
N PHE A 117 -4.62 -5.70 -8.54
CA PHE A 117 -4.26 -5.87 -9.93
C PHE A 117 -5.41 -6.57 -10.67
N VAL A 118 -6.14 -5.82 -11.49
CA VAL A 118 -7.36 -6.27 -12.17
C VAL A 118 -7.02 -6.80 -13.56
N VAL A 119 -7.36 -8.06 -13.79
CA VAL A 119 -7.17 -8.79 -15.04
C VAL A 119 -8.53 -9.05 -15.68
N ASP A 120 -8.63 -8.80 -16.98
CA ASP A 120 -9.79 -9.23 -17.75
C ASP A 120 -9.69 -10.75 -17.99
N SER A 121 -10.62 -11.51 -17.41
CA SER A 121 -10.55 -12.98 -17.50
C SER A 121 -10.96 -13.51 -18.87
N GLU A 122 -11.61 -12.71 -19.72
CA GLU A 122 -12.00 -13.08 -21.08
C GLU A 122 -10.82 -12.93 -22.05
N THR A 123 -10.07 -11.81 -21.96
CA THR A 123 -8.97 -11.48 -22.89
C THR A 123 -7.57 -11.81 -22.36
N VAL A 124 -7.42 -12.26 -21.12
CA VAL A 124 -6.11 -12.58 -20.51
C VAL A 124 -5.21 -13.46 -21.38
N GLN A 125 -5.77 -14.35 -22.19
CA GLN A 125 -4.98 -15.25 -23.03
C GLN A 125 -4.36 -14.54 -24.24
N THR A 126 -5.04 -13.53 -24.81
CA THR A 126 -4.49 -12.71 -25.91
C THR A 126 -3.51 -11.68 -25.37
N ASP A 127 -3.81 -11.13 -24.20
CA ASP A 127 -3.08 -9.97 -23.64
C ASP A 127 -2.02 -10.41 -22.61
N ILE A 128 -1.70 -11.70 -22.53
CA ILE A 128 -0.91 -12.28 -21.43
C ILE A 128 0.45 -11.61 -21.27
N CYS A 129 1.11 -11.26 -22.37
CA CYS A 129 2.41 -10.59 -22.37
C CYS A 129 2.31 -9.21 -21.71
N ASP A 130 1.34 -8.39 -22.13
CA ASP A 130 1.15 -7.02 -21.61
C ASP A 130 0.71 -7.05 -20.13
N VAL A 131 -0.17 -8.00 -19.76
CA VAL A 131 -0.57 -8.20 -18.36
C VAL A 131 0.63 -8.59 -17.51
N ALA A 132 1.44 -9.55 -17.97
CA ALA A 132 2.61 -10.03 -17.25
C ALA A 132 3.70 -8.96 -17.13
N GLU A 133 3.93 -8.17 -18.18
CA GLU A 133 4.88 -7.05 -18.18
C GLU A 133 4.49 -6.00 -17.12
N LEU A 134 3.23 -5.56 -17.13
CA LEU A 134 2.74 -4.59 -16.15
C LEU A 134 2.81 -5.14 -14.72
N LEU A 135 2.45 -6.41 -14.53
CA LEU A 135 2.55 -7.08 -13.23
C LEU A 135 4.00 -7.20 -12.76
N TYR A 136 4.93 -7.57 -13.66
CA TYR A 136 6.36 -7.65 -13.38
C TYR A 136 6.91 -6.30 -12.95
N ARG A 137 6.56 -5.23 -13.66
CA ARG A 137 6.93 -3.85 -13.32
C ARG A 137 6.46 -3.45 -11.91
N ILE A 138 5.26 -3.85 -11.52
CA ILE A 138 4.72 -3.58 -10.16
C ILE A 138 5.46 -4.42 -9.11
N LEU A 139 5.71 -5.69 -9.38
CA LEU A 139 6.39 -6.61 -8.45
C LEU A 139 7.85 -6.23 -8.20
N THR A 140 8.51 -5.67 -9.21
CA THR A 140 9.92 -5.25 -9.16
C THR A 140 10.13 -3.83 -8.63
N ASP A 141 9.07 -3.04 -8.44
CA ASP A 141 9.19 -1.68 -7.91
C ASP A 141 9.69 -1.71 -6.45
N ALA A 142 10.87 -1.12 -6.22
CA ALA A 142 11.52 -1.07 -4.92
C ALA A 142 10.66 -0.40 -3.82
N THR A 143 9.77 0.54 -4.18
CA THR A 143 8.88 1.19 -3.22
C THR A 143 7.76 0.27 -2.75
N ILE A 144 7.23 -0.59 -3.62
CA ILE A 144 6.22 -1.59 -3.28
C ILE A 144 6.83 -2.64 -2.33
N GLN A 145 8.05 -3.07 -2.62
CA GLN A 145 8.80 -4.02 -1.80
C GLN A 145 9.16 -3.45 -0.43
N SER A 146 9.68 -2.21 -0.37
CA SER A 146 10.04 -1.56 0.89
C SER A 146 8.81 -1.31 1.78
N ASN A 147 7.67 -0.96 1.18
CA ASN A 147 6.39 -0.82 1.87
C ASN A 147 5.75 -2.15 2.28
N LYS A 148 6.29 -3.30 1.82
CA LYS A 148 5.69 -4.64 1.99
C LYS A 148 4.21 -4.66 1.58
N SER A 149 3.91 -3.96 0.48
CA SER A 149 2.55 -3.84 -0.03
C SER A 149 2.00 -5.20 -0.43
N LYS A 150 0.75 -5.49 -0.03
CA LYS A 150 0.08 -6.73 -0.43
C LYS A 150 -0.49 -6.57 -1.83
N ILE A 151 -0.26 -7.55 -2.70
CA ILE A 151 -0.80 -7.56 -4.06
C ILE A 151 -1.89 -8.62 -4.15
N LEU A 152 -3.05 -8.22 -4.66
CA LEU A 152 -4.19 -9.09 -4.93
C LEU A 152 -4.48 -9.06 -6.42
N ILE A 153 -4.45 -10.23 -7.06
CA ILE A 153 -4.84 -10.38 -8.47
C ILE A 153 -6.35 -10.66 -8.51
N LEU A 154 -7.09 -9.79 -9.19
CA LEU A 154 -8.54 -9.86 -9.34
C LEU A 154 -8.87 -10.27 -10.78
N CYS A 155 -9.42 -11.47 -10.92
CA CYS A 155 -9.89 -11.98 -12.20
C CYS A 155 -11.31 -11.46 -12.44
N ASN A 156 -11.44 -10.38 -13.22
CA ASN A 156 -12.69 -9.66 -13.46
C ASN A 156 -13.42 -10.19 -14.71
N LYS A 157 -14.67 -9.76 -14.93
CA LYS A 157 -15.56 -10.17 -16.04
C LYS A 157 -15.88 -11.67 -16.03
N GLN A 158 -16.03 -12.27 -14.84
CA GLN A 158 -16.36 -13.69 -14.65
C GLN A 158 -17.80 -14.04 -15.10
N ASP A 159 -18.62 -13.05 -15.43
CA ASP A 159 -19.94 -13.20 -16.04
C ASP A 159 -19.88 -13.62 -17.53
N LYS A 160 -18.71 -13.51 -18.18
CA LYS A 160 -18.51 -13.85 -19.58
C LYS A 160 -18.35 -15.35 -19.78
N MET A 161 -18.92 -15.89 -20.87
CA MET A 161 -18.83 -17.33 -21.18
C MET A 161 -17.39 -17.82 -21.34
N MET A 162 -16.49 -16.97 -21.85
CA MET A 162 -15.09 -17.32 -22.12
C MET A 162 -14.15 -16.96 -20.96
N ALA A 163 -14.67 -16.49 -19.83
CA ALA A 163 -13.87 -16.09 -18.69
C ALA A 163 -13.07 -17.28 -18.13
N LYS A 164 -11.76 -17.07 -17.92
CA LYS A 164 -10.88 -18.06 -17.30
C LYS A 164 -10.98 -18.02 -15.78
N GLY A 165 -10.89 -19.19 -15.15
CA GLY A 165 -10.80 -19.30 -13.69
C GLY A 165 -9.47 -18.81 -13.14
N SER A 166 -9.45 -18.44 -11.86
CA SER A 166 -8.27 -17.87 -11.19
C SER A 166 -7.04 -18.78 -11.22
N GLU A 167 -7.22 -20.09 -11.08
CA GLU A 167 -6.11 -21.05 -11.12
C GLU A 167 -5.44 -21.08 -12.50
N VAL A 168 -6.23 -21.02 -13.58
CA VAL A 168 -5.71 -20.99 -14.94
C VAL A 168 -4.93 -19.69 -15.18
N ILE A 169 -5.51 -18.55 -14.79
CA ILE A 169 -4.86 -17.24 -14.91
C ILE A 169 -3.54 -17.20 -14.13
N LYS A 170 -3.53 -17.76 -12.92
CA LYS A 170 -2.31 -17.88 -12.11
C LYS A 170 -1.24 -18.67 -12.84
N THR A 171 -1.55 -19.86 -13.37
CA THR A 171 -0.58 -20.66 -14.11
C THR A 171 -0.06 -19.96 -15.36
N LEU A 172 -0.93 -19.24 -16.10
CA LEU A 172 -0.53 -18.46 -17.27
C LEU A 172 0.46 -17.34 -16.89
N LEU A 173 0.12 -16.56 -15.85
CA LEU A 173 0.99 -15.48 -15.38
C LEU A 173 2.31 -15.99 -14.82
N GLU A 174 2.31 -17.08 -14.05
CA GLU A 174 3.53 -17.68 -13.52
C GLU A 174 4.49 -18.13 -14.64
N LYS A 175 3.93 -18.76 -15.69
CA LYS A 175 4.71 -19.16 -16.87
C LYS A 175 5.31 -17.95 -17.58
N GLU A 176 4.52 -16.91 -17.82
CA GLU A 176 4.97 -15.72 -18.54
C GLU A 176 6.00 -14.91 -17.73
N LEU A 177 5.76 -14.72 -16.44
CA LEU A 177 6.71 -14.05 -15.54
C LEU A 177 8.05 -14.79 -15.44
N TYR A 178 8.05 -16.12 -15.55
CA TYR A 178 9.29 -16.90 -15.62
C TYR A 178 10.07 -16.60 -16.90
N VAL A 179 9.38 -16.43 -18.04
CA VAL A 179 10.00 -16.01 -19.31
C VAL A 179 10.58 -14.61 -19.19
N PHE A 180 9.81 -13.63 -18.69
CA PHE A 180 10.30 -12.27 -18.46
C PHE A 180 11.54 -12.25 -17.56
N ARG A 181 11.51 -12.98 -16.44
CA ARG A 181 12.66 -13.06 -15.54
C ARG A 181 13.92 -13.58 -16.25
N ASN A 182 13.81 -14.60 -17.09
CA ASN A 182 14.98 -15.19 -17.74
C ASN A 182 15.45 -14.39 -18.95
N CYS A 183 14.54 -13.75 -19.68
CA CYS A 183 14.89 -12.93 -20.85
C CYS A 183 15.61 -11.64 -20.42
N TYR A 184 15.15 -10.97 -19.38
CA TYR A 184 15.74 -9.72 -18.88
C TYR A 184 17.04 -9.91 -18.08
N ILE A 185 17.35 -11.12 -17.59
CA ILE A 185 18.61 -11.42 -16.87
C ILE A 185 19.77 -11.73 -17.84
N HIS A 186 19.48 -11.99 -19.11
CA HIS A 186 20.48 -12.36 -20.13
C HIS A 186 20.79 -11.25 -21.16
N CYS A 187 20.33 -10.02 -20.94
CA CYS A 187 20.75 -8.83 -21.69
C CYS A 187 21.53 -7.89 -20.76
#